data_AF-A0A0S7ERK7-F1
#
_entry.id   AF-A0A0S7ERK7-F1
#
_cell.length_a   1.000
_cell.length_b   1.000
_cell.length_c   1.000
_cell.angle_alpha   90.00
_cell.angle_beta   90.00
_cell.angle_gamma   90.00
#
_symmetry.space_group_name_H-M   'P 1'
#
loop_
_entity.id
_entity.type
_entity.pdbx_description
1 polymer ?
#
loop_
_entity_poly.entity_id
_entity_poly.type
_entity_poly.pdbx_seq_one_letter_code
_entity_poly.pdbx_strand_id
1 'polypeptide(L)'
;NFTESIQNIQPQLDAIIAASMFVRSSLKLKKIFEIILAFGNYMNSSRRGPAYGFHLQSLDLLRETKSTDRRQTLLDFIVRIIQEKYPDLQDFYTELQFLDKAVLVSFDSILRNLRALERGMELTRSEFSAEKET
;
A
#
# COMPACT_ATOMS: atom_id res chain seq x y z
N ASN A 1 -8.55 17.84 25.62
CA ASN A 1 -7.70 17.02 24.72
C ASN A 1 -8.35 16.66 23.38
N PHE A 2 -9.52 17.22 23.02
CA PHE A 2 -10.20 16.92 21.74
C PHE A 2 -9.37 17.38 20.52
N THR A 3 -8.91 18.63 20.53
CA THR A 3 -8.13 19.24 19.44
C THR A 3 -6.82 18.51 19.18
N GLU A 4 -6.13 18.08 20.25
CA GLU A 4 -4.89 17.33 20.18
C GLU A 4 -5.10 15.93 19.58
N SER A 5 -6.16 15.22 19.96
CA SER A 5 -6.54 13.95 19.35
C SER A 5 -6.85 14.09 17.86
N ILE A 6 -7.58 15.13 17.45
CA ILE A 6 -7.87 15.42 16.03
C ILE A 6 -6.57 15.71 15.27
N GLN A 7 -5.71 16.58 15.82
CA GLN A 7 -4.43 16.95 15.20
C GLN A 7 -3.49 15.75 15.02
N ASN A 8 -3.62 14.71 15.85
CA ASN A 8 -2.85 13.48 15.74
C ASN A 8 -3.44 12.47 14.74
N ILE A 9 -4.78 12.38 14.65
CA ILE A 9 -5.46 11.40 13.78
C ILE A 9 -5.52 11.86 12.33
N GLN A 10 -5.87 13.13 12.10
CA GLN A 10 -6.08 13.71 10.78
C GLN A 10 -4.90 13.46 9.81
N PRO A 11 -3.65 13.82 10.14
CA PRO A 11 -2.53 13.64 9.21
C PRO A 11 -2.22 12.16 8.91
N GLN A 12 -2.50 11.26 9.84
CA GLN A 12 -2.30 9.82 9.64
C GLN A 12 -3.32 9.24 8.66
N LEU A 13 -4.59 9.66 8.78
CA LEU A 13 -5.64 9.31 7.82
C LEU A 13 -5.36 9.88 6.43
N ASP A 14 -4.98 11.17 6.38
CA ASP A 14 -4.66 11.84 5.11
C ASP A 14 -3.49 11.14 4.41
N ALA A 15 -2.46 10.70 5.15
CA ALA A 15 -1.34 9.94 4.60
C ALA A 15 -1.79 8.57 4.02
N ILE A 16 -2.65 7.81 4.72
CA ILE A 16 -3.18 6.53 4.22
C ILE A 16 -4.01 6.75 2.96
N ILE A 17 -4.90 7.74 2.99
CA ILE A 17 -5.80 8.07 1.89
C ILE A 17 -4.99 8.48 0.66
N ALA A 18 -4.02 9.39 0.84
CA ALA A 18 -3.12 9.83 -0.22
C ALA A 18 -2.32 8.66 -0.80
N ALA A 19 -1.63 7.88 0.04
CA ALA A 19 -0.83 6.74 -0.41
C ALA A 19 -1.69 5.72 -1.18
N SER A 20 -2.90 5.43 -0.70
CA SER A 20 -3.84 4.52 -1.38
C SER A 20 -4.25 5.05 -2.76
N MET A 21 -4.47 6.36 -2.89
CA MET A 21 -4.78 6.99 -4.16
C MET A 21 -3.60 6.91 -5.14
N PHE A 22 -2.39 7.22 -4.68
CA PHE A 22 -1.16 7.15 -5.47
C PHE A 22 -0.87 5.74 -5.99
N VAL A 23 -0.99 4.73 -5.12
CA VAL A 23 -0.84 3.31 -5.51
C VAL A 23 -1.89 2.92 -6.56
N ARG A 24 -3.15 3.37 -6.39
CA ARG A 24 -4.23 3.04 -7.34
C ARG A 24 -4.10 3.76 -8.68
N SER A 25 -3.61 5.00 -8.68
CA SER A 25 -3.52 5.83 -9.88
C SER A 25 -2.24 5.57 -10.67
N SER A 26 -1.17 5.08 -10.04
CA SER A 26 0.11 4.84 -10.70
C SER A 26 -0.02 3.93 -11.91
N LEU A 27 0.25 4.50 -13.09
CA LEU A 27 0.26 3.77 -14.36
C LEU A 27 1.55 2.97 -14.50
N LYS A 28 2.66 3.51 -13.97
CA LYS A 28 3.96 2.84 -14.01
C LYS A 28 3.94 1.55 -13.19
N LEU A 29 3.36 1.58 -11.99
CA LEU A 29 3.20 0.39 -11.16
C LEU A 29 2.33 -0.68 -11.85
N LYS A 30 1.23 -0.28 -12.50
CA LYS A 30 0.38 -1.21 -13.26
C LYS A 30 1.16 -1.88 -14.39
N LYS A 31 1.97 -1.12 -15.13
CA LYS A 31 2.82 -1.66 -16.20
C LYS A 31 3.86 -2.63 -15.67
N ILE A 32 4.46 -2.35 -14.51
CA ILE A 32 5.38 -3.29 -13.85
C ILE A 32 4.65 -4.60 -13.50
N PHE A 33 3.43 -4.53 -12.95
CA PHE A 33 2.64 -5.73 -12.67
C PHE A 33 2.25 -6.51 -13.94
N GLU A 34 1.93 -5.84 -15.05
CA GLU A 34 1.70 -6.50 -16.34
C GLU A 34 2.94 -7.26 -16.82
N ILE A 35 4.13 -6.66 -16.70
CA ILE A 35 5.40 -7.31 -17.08
C ILE A 35 5.65 -8.55 -16.21
N ILE A 36 5.48 -8.42 -14.89
CA ILE A 36 5.64 -9.55 -13.95
C ILE A 36 4.65 -10.67 -14.29
N LEU A 37 3.39 -10.32 -14.57
CA LEU A 37 2.36 -11.29 -14.95
C LEU A 37 2.71 -12.00 -16.26
N ALA A 38 3.21 -11.27 -17.25
CA ALA A 38 3.64 -11.85 -18.53
C ALA A 38 4.80 -12.85 -18.35
N PHE A 39 5.81 -12.50 -17.56
CA PHE A 39 6.90 -13.42 -17.22
C PHE A 39 6.40 -14.64 -16.43
N GLY A 40 5.55 -14.41 -15.42
CA GLY A 40 4.95 -15.48 -14.64
C GLY A 40 4.15 -16.45 -15.50
N ASN A 41 3.35 -15.94 -16.45
CA ASN A 41 2.59 -16.74 -17.40
C ASN A 41 3.50 -17.51 -18.36
N TYR A 42 4.56 -16.88 -18.89
CA TYR A 42 5.51 -17.56 -19.76
C TYR A 42 6.19 -18.73 -19.03
N MET A 43 6.70 -18.49 -17.82
CA MET A 43 7.42 -19.48 -17.02
C MET A 43 6.52 -20.62 -16.51
N ASN A 44 5.25 -20.34 -16.18
CA ASN A 44 4.32 -21.32 -15.61
C ASN A 44 3.32 -21.88 -16.63
N SER A 45 3.44 -21.51 -17.91
CA SER A 45 2.54 -21.88 -19.01
C SER A 45 2.27 -23.39 -19.09
N SER A 46 3.28 -24.21 -18.77
CA SER A 46 3.19 -25.67 -18.84
C SER A 46 2.46 -26.33 -17.67
N ARG A 47 2.15 -25.61 -16.57
CA ARG A 47 1.63 -26.22 -15.32
C ARG A 47 0.34 -25.61 -14.79
N ARG A 48 0.09 -24.31 -15.03
CA ARG A 48 -0.99 -23.58 -14.34
C ARG A 48 -1.97 -22.86 -15.27
N GLY A 49 -1.79 -22.98 -16.59
CA GLY A 49 -2.61 -22.24 -17.55
C GLY A 49 -2.42 -20.72 -17.45
N PRO A 50 -3.23 -19.92 -18.18
CA PRO A 50 -3.11 -18.47 -18.16
C PRO A 50 -3.62 -17.87 -16.84
N ALA A 51 -2.78 -17.08 -16.17
CA ALA A 51 -3.15 -16.27 -15.02
C ALA A 51 -3.54 -14.84 -15.46
N TYR A 52 -4.57 -14.29 -14.82
CA TYR A 52 -5.06 -12.91 -15.05
C TYR A 52 -4.58 -11.92 -13.98
N GLY A 53 -3.87 -12.42 -12.96
CA GLY A 53 -3.35 -11.63 -11.86
C GLY A 53 -2.59 -12.51 -10.88
N PHE A 54 -1.99 -11.89 -9.87
CA PHE A 54 -1.26 -12.55 -8.80
C PHE A 54 -1.50 -11.82 -7.48
N HIS A 55 -1.32 -12.53 -6.37
CA HIS A 55 -1.31 -11.91 -5.05
C HIS A 55 -0.02 -11.11 -4.85
N LEU A 56 -0.07 -9.95 -4.19
CA LEU A 56 1.11 -9.12 -3.96
C LEU A 56 2.22 -9.84 -3.19
N GLN A 57 1.86 -10.81 -2.32
CA GLN A 57 2.83 -11.68 -1.64
C GLN A 57 3.70 -12.49 -2.62
N SER A 58 3.22 -12.78 -3.83
CA SER A 58 4.01 -13.45 -4.86
C SER A 58 5.21 -12.62 -5.34
N LEU A 59 5.26 -11.31 -5.05
CA LEU A 59 6.42 -10.48 -5.37
C LEU A 59 7.68 -10.95 -4.60
N ASP A 60 7.51 -11.48 -3.38
CA ASP A 60 8.63 -12.02 -2.59
C ASP A 60 9.28 -13.22 -3.29
N LEU A 61 8.47 -14.03 -4.00
CA LEU A 61 8.93 -15.21 -4.76
C LEU A 61 9.80 -14.83 -5.97
N LEU A 62 9.68 -13.60 -6.50
CA LEU A 62 10.53 -13.13 -7.60
C LEU A 62 11.99 -13.05 -7.17
N ARG A 63 12.24 -12.71 -5.90
CA ARG A 63 13.59 -12.68 -5.32
C ARG A 63 14.11 -14.09 -5.01
N GLU A 64 13.22 -15.03 -4.73
CA GLU A 64 13.58 -16.42 -4.43
C GLU A 64 13.85 -17.24 -5.69
N THR A 65 13.17 -16.93 -6.79
CA THR A 65 13.32 -17.62 -8.07
C THR A 65 14.66 -17.26 -8.71
N LYS A 66 15.58 -18.22 -8.78
CA LYS A 66 16.92 -18.04 -9.36
C LYS A 66 17.03 -18.68 -10.73
N SER A 67 17.93 -18.13 -11.54
CA SER A 67 18.38 -18.76 -12.78
C SER A 67 19.01 -20.13 -12.51
N THR A 68 19.10 -20.96 -13.56
CA THR A 68 19.70 -22.31 -13.50
C THR A 68 21.14 -22.28 -13.01
N ASP A 69 21.90 -21.24 -13.35
CA ASP A 69 23.27 -21.00 -12.91
C ASP A 69 23.37 -20.29 -11.53
N ARG A 70 22.23 -19.95 -10.91
CA ARG A 70 22.07 -19.27 -9.61
C ARG A 70 22.76 -17.90 -9.51
N ARG A 71 23.10 -17.28 -10.64
CA ARG A 71 23.79 -15.99 -10.67
C ARG A 71 22.87 -14.79 -10.58
N GLN A 72 21.61 -14.94 -11.00
CA GLN A 72 20.62 -13.86 -11.01
C GLN A 72 19.27 -14.36 -10.51
N THR A 73 18.55 -13.49 -9.81
CA THR A 73 17.15 -13.74 -9.47
C THR A 73 16.24 -13.31 -10.62
N LEU A 74 14.99 -13.78 -10.61
CA LEU A 74 13.98 -13.33 -11.55
C LEU A 74 13.72 -11.83 -11.38
N LEU A 75 13.78 -11.33 -10.13
CA LEU A 75 13.70 -9.90 -9.86
C LEU A 75 14.82 -9.11 -10.55
N ASP A 76 16.08 -9.54 -10.44
CA ASP A 76 17.22 -8.88 -11.10
C ASP A 76 17.04 -8.83 -12.62
N PHE A 77 16.56 -9.94 -13.19
CA PHE A 77 16.29 -10.03 -14.61
C PHE A 77 15.17 -9.08 -15.04
N ILE A 78 14.06 -9.01 -14.29
CA ILE A 78 12.94 -8.10 -14.57
C ILE A 78 13.39 -6.64 -14.48
N VAL A 79 14.17 -6.29 -13.45
CA VAL A 79 14.74 -4.93 -13.30
C VAL A 79 15.60 -4.57 -14.50
N ARG A 80 16.49 -5.47 -14.96
CA ARG A 80 17.31 -5.23 -16.15
C ARG A 80 16.46 -5.00 -17.40
N ILE A 81 15.43 -5.82 -17.61
CA ILE A 81 14.51 -5.66 -18.75
C ILE A 81 13.76 -4.33 -18.68
N ILE A 82 13.30 -3.94 -17.50
CA ILE A 82 12.67 -2.63 -17.30
C ILE A 82 13.66 -1.52 -17.65
N GLN A 83 14.91 -1.61 -17.20
CA GLN A 83 15.91 -0.59 -17.48
C GLN A 83 16.23 -0.47 -18.98
N GLU A 84 16.34 -1.59 -19.69
CA GLU A 84 16.70 -1.64 -21.11
C GLU A 84 15.53 -1.28 -22.04
N LYS A 85 14.31 -1.73 -21.73
CA LYS A 85 13.15 -1.63 -22.65
C LYS A 85 12.09 -0.63 -22.21
N TYR A 86 12.05 -0.28 -20.93
CA TYR A 86 11.00 0.57 -20.35
C TYR A 86 11.62 1.61 -19.40
N PRO A 87 12.51 2.49 -19.91
CA PRO A 87 13.19 3.48 -19.07
C PRO A 87 12.22 4.38 -18.30
N ASP A 88 11.04 4.66 -18.86
CA ASP A 88 9.97 5.46 -18.26
C ASP A 88 9.33 4.84 -17.01
N LEU A 89 9.61 3.56 -16.72
CA LEU A 89 9.13 2.85 -15.53
C LEU A 89 10.17 2.84 -14.40
N GLN A 90 11.41 3.25 -14.64
CA GLN A 90 12.48 3.18 -13.65
C GLN A 90 12.18 4.05 -12.42
N ASP A 91 11.50 5.16 -12.63
CA ASP A 91 11.08 6.14 -11.63
C ASP A 91 9.64 5.88 -11.13
N PHE A 92 9.09 4.66 -11.26
CA PHE A 92 7.72 4.37 -10.78
C PHE A 92 7.52 4.73 -9.30
N TYR A 93 8.57 4.65 -8.49
CA TYR A 93 8.54 4.99 -7.07
C TYR A 93 8.21 6.48 -6.83
N THR A 94 8.43 7.37 -7.80
CA THR A 94 8.05 8.78 -7.68
C THR A 94 6.54 8.98 -7.73
N GLU A 95 5.80 8.02 -8.31
CA GLU A 95 4.33 8.00 -8.30
C GLU A 95 3.76 7.46 -6.98
N LEU A 96 4.58 6.84 -6.11
CA LEU A 96 4.18 6.23 -4.85
C LEU A 96 4.44 7.15 -3.65
N GLN A 97 3.99 8.40 -3.77
CA GLN A 97 4.19 9.40 -2.72
C GLN A 97 3.45 9.02 -1.43
N PHE A 98 3.99 9.44 -0.30
CA PHE A 98 3.45 9.22 1.06
C PHE A 98 3.37 7.77 1.50
N LEU A 99 3.84 6.81 0.70
CA LEU A 99 3.83 5.39 1.06
C LEU A 99 4.72 5.12 2.29
N ASP A 100 5.87 5.79 2.37
CA ASP A 100 6.78 5.77 3.52
C ASP A 100 6.10 6.21 4.82
N LYS A 101 5.28 7.27 4.76
CA LYS A 101 4.52 7.77 5.90
C LYS A 101 3.37 6.84 6.24
N ALA A 102 2.64 6.36 5.24
CA ALA A 102 1.49 5.48 5.42
C ALA A 102 1.87 4.12 6.05
N VAL A 103 3.05 3.58 5.72
CA VAL A 103 3.54 2.31 6.30
C VAL A 103 3.78 2.39 7.81
N LEU A 104 4.09 3.58 8.33
CA LEU A 104 4.29 3.80 9.76
C LEU A 104 2.99 4.00 10.54
N VAL A 105 1.86 4.19 9.84
CA VAL A 105 0.58 4.43 10.48
C VAL A 105 -0.05 3.12 10.92
N SER A 106 -0.35 3.01 12.22
CA SER A 106 -1.14 1.91 12.76
C SER A 106 -2.63 2.23 12.65
N PHE A 107 -3.34 1.49 11.79
CA PHE A 107 -4.79 1.61 11.67
C PHE A 107 -5.51 1.28 12.98
N ASP A 108 -5.03 0.30 13.74
CA ASP A 108 -5.54 -0.01 15.08
C ASP A 108 -5.38 1.14 16.07
N SER A 109 -4.29 1.91 15.95
CA SER A 109 -4.10 3.10 16.77
C SER A 109 -5.10 4.19 16.40
N ILE A 110 -5.33 4.43 15.11
CA ILE A 110 -6.34 5.38 14.63
C ILE A 110 -7.72 5.01 15.16
N LEU A 111 -8.13 3.74 14.99
CA LEU A 111 -9.45 3.27 15.44
C LEU A 111 -9.64 3.42 16.95
N ARG A 112 -8.61 3.10 17.74
CA ARG A 112 -8.65 3.28 19.20
C ARG A 112 -8.83 4.75 19.57
N ASN A 113 -8.08 5.64 18.94
CA ASN A 113 -8.16 7.08 19.20
C ASN A 113 -9.52 7.66 18.81
N LEU A 114 -10.07 7.23 17.66
CA LEU A 114 -11.42 7.62 17.21
C LEU A 114 -12.50 7.19 18.21
N ARG A 115 -12.49 5.93 18.67
CA ARG A 115 -13.45 5.44 19.67
C ARG A 115 -13.32 6.12 21.03
N ALA A 116 -12.10 6.52 21.41
CA ALA A 116 -11.90 7.30 22.63
C ALA A 116 -12.50 8.71 22.48
N LEU A 117 -12.34 9.31 21.30
CA LEU A 117 -12.89 10.63 21.00
C LEU A 117 -14.43 10.63 20.97
N GLU A 118 -15.04 9.65 20.30
CA GLU A 118 -16.50 9.50 20.24
C GLU A 118 -17.11 9.36 21.64
N ARG A 119 -16.55 8.48 22.46
CA ARG A 119 -17.00 8.29 23.86
C ARG A 119 -16.84 9.56 24.69
N GLY A 120 -15.73 10.28 24.52
CA GLY A 120 -15.51 11.56 25.20
C GLY A 120 -16.57 12.60 24.82
N MET A 121 -16.89 12.72 23.52
CA MET A 121 -17.93 13.64 23.04
C MET A 121 -19.32 13.27 23.56
N GLU A 122 -19.65 11.98 23.58
CA GLU A 122 -20.95 11.49 24.04
C GLU A 122 -21.16 11.77 25.53
N LEU A 123 -20.13 11.54 26.36
CA LEU A 123 -20.13 11.88 27.78
C LEU A 123 -20.34 13.37 28.01
N THR A 124 -19.54 14.24 27.38
CA THR A 124 -19.70 15.70 27.52
C THR A 124 -21.09 16.18 27.05
N ARG A 125 -21.64 15.57 26.00
CA ARG A 125 -23.00 15.87 25.52
C ARG A 125 -24.07 15.45 26.52
N SER A 126 -23.93 14.28 27.13
CA SER A 126 -24.85 13.79 28.16
C SER A 126 -24.84 14.71 29.39
N GLU A 127 -23.66 15.09 29.89
CA GLU A 127 -23.52 15.99 31.04
C GLU A 127 -24.16 17.36 30.76
N PHE A 128 -23.89 17.94 29.59
CA PHE A 128 -24.49 19.21 29.18
C PHE A 128 -26.03 19.15 29.07
N SER A 129 -26.58 17.99 28.70
CA SER A 129 -28.03 17.81 28.57
C SER A 129 -28.69 17.68 29.93
N ALA A 130 -28.07 16.95 30.87
CA ALA A 130 -28.55 16.83 32.24
C ALA A 130 -28.53 18.18 32.99
N GLU A 131 -27.50 19.00 32.76
CA GLU A 131 -27.35 20.32 33.41
C GLU A 131 -28.35 21.36 32.89
N LYS A 132 -28.93 21.16 31.69
CA LYS A 132 -30.03 21.99 31.17
C LYS A 132 -31.42 21.61 31.68
N GLU A 133 -31.57 20.41 32.23
CA GLU A 133 -32.82 19.91 32.80
C GLU A 133 -32.95 20.20 34.31
N THR A 134 -31.95 20.85 34.91
CA THR A 134 -31.90 21.26 36.32
C THR A 134 -32.04 22.77 36.45
#